data_AF-A0A9D4SNU6-F1
#
_entry.id   AF-A0A9D4SNU6-F1
#
_cell.length_a   1.000
_cell.length_b   1.000
_cell.length_c   1.000
_cell.angle_alpha   90.00
_cell.angle_beta   90.00
_cell.angle_gamma   90.00
#
_symmetry.space_group_name_H-M   'P 1'
#
loop_
_entity.id
_entity.type
_entity.pdbx_description
1 polymer ?
#
loop_
_entity_poly.entity_id
_entity_poly.type
_entity_poly.pdbx_seq_one_letter_code
_entity_poly.pdbx_strand_id
1 'polypeptide(L)'
;MSRTLCGCDILYDYDRYNRDWRFHKDERVWITRAGISPTEKTSTYERGTYFFFDPVNWRKVAKEFHLDYDRLEDRPQQYPPL
;
A
#
# COMPACT_ATOMS: atom_id res chain seq x y z
N MET A 1 3.59 23.47 -5.60
CA MET A 1 2.88 22.32 -6.22
C MET A 1 3.91 21.42 -6.91
N SER A 2 4.47 20.44 -6.21
CA SER A 2 4.99 19.24 -6.87
C SER A 2 5.31 18.19 -5.81
N ARG A 3 4.57 17.08 -5.89
CA ARG A 3 5.07 15.70 -5.82
C ARG A 3 5.88 15.35 -4.57
N THR A 4 5.30 14.50 -3.72
CA THR A 4 5.91 13.50 -2.78
C THR A 4 5.21 13.44 -1.40
N LEU A 5 4.13 14.18 -1.18
CA LEU A 5 3.34 14.14 0.08
C LEU A 5 2.36 12.94 0.16
N CYS A 6 2.82 11.74 -0.17
CA CYS A 6 2.05 10.53 0.09
C CYS A 6 2.90 9.34 0.56
N GLY A 7 4.21 9.39 0.29
CA GLY A 7 5.19 8.49 0.91
C GLY A 7 5.88 9.14 2.11
N CYS A 8 6.45 10.34 1.96
CA CYS A 8 7.37 10.87 2.96
C CYS A 8 6.74 11.25 4.31
N ASP A 9 5.49 11.71 4.37
CA ASP A 9 4.83 11.99 5.67
C ASP A 9 4.33 10.73 6.37
N ILE A 10 4.10 9.64 5.63
CA ILE A 10 3.89 8.30 6.20
C ILE A 10 5.24 7.71 6.68
N LEU A 11 6.36 8.21 6.17
CA LEU A 11 7.73 7.74 6.47
C LEU A 11 8.48 8.57 7.53
N TYR A 12 7.97 9.73 7.96
CA TYR A 12 8.70 10.59 8.91
C TYR A 12 8.71 10.06 10.35
N ASP A 13 7.89 9.06 10.66
CA ASP A 13 8.02 8.23 11.86
C ASP A 13 8.46 6.82 11.44
N TYR A 14 9.75 6.75 11.07
CA TYR A 14 10.49 5.59 10.58
C TYR A 14 10.40 4.36 11.51
N ASP A 15 10.10 4.57 12.80
CA ASP A 15 10.07 3.52 13.81
C ASP A 15 8.70 2.81 13.93
N ARG A 16 7.59 3.42 13.47
CA ARG A 16 6.23 2.88 13.73
C ARG A 16 5.32 2.68 12.51
N TYR A 17 5.65 3.24 11.34
CA TYR A 17 4.74 3.30 10.18
C TYR A 17 5.18 2.49 8.96
N ASN A 18 6.15 1.59 9.11
CA ASN A 18 6.52 0.56 8.12
C ASN A 18 5.43 -0.54 7.97
N ARG A 19 4.14 -0.17 8.04
CA ARG A 19 2.97 -1.06 8.02
C ARG A 19 2.51 -1.36 6.60
N ASP A 20 3.29 -2.15 5.88
CA ASP A 20 2.86 -2.88 4.68
C ASP A 20 2.11 -2.09 3.58
N TRP A 21 2.25 -0.77 3.53
CA TRP A 21 1.72 0.03 2.44
C TRP A 21 2.46 -0.32 1.16
N ARG A 22 1.70 -0.51 0.08
CA ARG A 22 2.19 -0.76 -1.28
C ARG A 22 1.45 0.16 -2.22
N PHE A 23 2.15 0.68 -3.22
CA PHE A 23 1.53 1.52 -4.23
C PHE A 23 0.92 0.64 -5.32
N HIS A 24 -0.36 0.84 -5.62
CA HIS A 24 -1.04 0.17 -6.72
C HIS A 24 -0.88 1.01 -7.98
N LYS A 25 -0.21 0.45 -9.00
CA LYS A 25 0.20 1.16 -10.22
C LYS A 25 -0.98 1.70 -11.03
N ASP A 26 -2.05 0.91 -11.16
CA ASP A 26 -3.20 1.32 -11.99
C ASP A 26 -4.11 2.33 -11.28
N GLU A 27 -4.57 2.01 -10.07
CA GLU A 27 -5.37 2.90 -9.21
C GLU A 27 -4.58 4.15 -8.73
N ARG A 28 -3.25 4.13 -8.86
CA ARG A 28 -2.31 5.19 -8.44
C ARG A 28 -2.51 5.62 -6.99
N VAL A 29 -2.71 4.65 -6.12
CA VAL A 29 -3.07 4.85 -4.73
C VAL A 29 -2.27 3.92 -3.83
N TRP A 30 -2.02 4.38 -2.61
CA TRP A 30 -1.44 3.52 -1.57
C TRP A 30 -2.51 2.63 -0.97
N ILE A 31 -2.20 1.34 -0.87
CA ILE A 31 -3.07 0.34 -0.26
C ILE A 31 -2.33 -0.45 0.82
N THR A 32 -3.06 -0.90 1.83
CA THR A 32 -2.55 -1.84 2.85
C THR A 32 -3.67 -2.79 3.26
N ARG A 33 -3.31 -3.98 3.73
CA ARG A 33 -4.29 -4.95 4.23
C ARG A 33 -4.97 -4.40 5.48
N ALA A 34 -6.26 -4.67 5.65
CA ALA A 34 -7.00 -4.26 6.84
C ALA A 34 -6.66 -5.06 8.12
N GLY A 35 -5.66 -5.95 8.07
CA GLY A 35 -5.27 -6.84 9.18
C GLY A 35 -6.14 -8.08 9.34
N ILE A 36 -7.27 -8.15 8.62
CA ILE A 36 -8.11 -9.35 8.49
C ILE A 36 -7.51 -10.22 7.38
N SER A 37 -7.43 -11.52 7.61
CA SER A 37 -6.96 -12.47 6.60
C SER A 37 -7.78 -12.32 5.31
N PRO A 38 -7.14 -12.24 4.14
CA PRO A 38 -7.86 -12.18 2.88
C PRO A 38 -8.76 -13.41 2.74
N THR A 39 -9.97 -13.19 2.23
CA THR A 39 -10.95 -14.25 1.95
C THR A 39 -10.40 -15.29 0.99
N GLU A 40 -9.49 -14.87 0.11
CA GLU A 40 -8.84 -15.72 -0.87
C GLU A 40 -7.41 -15.25 -1.10
N LYS A 41 -6.46 -16.19 -1.14
CA LYS A 41 -5.06 -15.88 -1.40
C LYS A 41 -4.45 -16.97 -2.28
N THR A 42 -3.87 -16.54 -3.39
CA THR A 42 -3.12 -17.40 -4.31
C THR A 42 -1.67 -16.92 -4.42
N SER A 43 -0.89 -17.55 -5.30
CA SER A 43 0.47 -17.11 -5.61
C SER A 43 0.51 -15.82 -6.43
N THR A 44 -0.57 -15.48 -7.16
CA THR A 44 -0.61 -14.34 -8.10
C THR A 44 -1.51 -13.20 -7.64
N TYR A 45 -2.51 -13.48 -6.82
CA TYR A 45 -3.45 -12.48 -6.32
C TYR A 45 -3.95 -12.79 -4.91
N GLU A 46 -4.67 -11.83 -4.34
CA GLU A 46 -5.49 -12.03 -3.16
C GLU A 46 -6.75 -11.17 -3.20
N ARG A 47 -7.80 -11.63 -2.51
CA ARG A 47 -9.06 -10.91 -2.39
C ARG A 47 -9.43 -10.77 -0.92
N GLY A 48 -9.77 -9.55 -0.51
CA GLY A 48 -10.12 -9.25 0.87
C GLY A 48 -10.34 -7.76 1.09
N THR A 49 -10.37 -7.34 2.36
CA THR A 49 -10.56 -5.93 2.72
C THR A 49 -9.23 -5.19 2.81
N TYR A 50 -9.10 -4.13 2.03
CA TYR A 50 -7.94 -3.25 2.00
C TYR A 50 -8.31 -1.83 2.39
N PHE A 51 -7.35 -1.14 2.99
CA PHE A 51 -7.43 0.30 3.17
C PHE A 51 -6.77 1.00 2.00
N PHE A 52 -7.53 1.83 1.32
CA PHE A 52 -7.08 2.77 0.31
C PHE A 52 -6.84 4.12 0.98
N PHE A 53 -5.73 4.77 0.68
CA PHE A 53 -5.50 6.13 1.12
C PHE A 53 -6.23 7.13 0.21
N ASP A 54 -7.13 7.92 0.78
CA ASP A 54 -7.84 8.99 0.08
C ASP A 54 -7.11 10.32 0.36
N PRO A 55 -6.34 10.87 -0.60
CA PRO A 55 -5.59 12.10 -0.40
C PRO A 55 -6.48 13.35 -0.39
N VAL A 56 -7.72 13.26 -0.91
CA VAL A 56 -8.66 14.39 -0.94
C VAL A 56 -9.23 14.63 0.46
N ASN A 57 -9.60 13.55 1.15
CA ASN A 57 -10.19 13.61 2.48
C ASN A 57 -9.21 13.25 3.61
N TRP A 58 -7.95 12.96 3.28
CA TRP A 58 -6.88 12.56 4.19
C TRP A 58 -7.27 11.41 5.15
N ARG A 59 -7.88 10.36 4.59
CA ARG A 59 -8.42 9.24 5.38
C ARG A 59 -8.14 7.88 4.74
N LYS A 60 -8.26 6.82 5.55
CA LYS A 60 -8.28 5.44 5.06
C LYS A 60 -9.71 5.05 4.72
N VAL A 61 -9.90 4.44 3.55
CA VAL A 61 -11.19 3.92 3.10
C VAL A 61 -11.09 2.42 2.95
N ALA A 62 -11.91 1.67 3.71
CA ALA A 62 -11.96 0.22 3.62
C ALA A 62 -12.76 -0.21 2.37
N LYS A 63 -12.22 -1.12 1.58
CA LYS A 63 -12.89 -1.67 0.38
C LYS A 63 -12.57 -3.15 0.25
N GLU A 64 -13.54 -3.94 -0.18
CA GLU A 64 -13.24 -5.26 -0.75
C GLU A 64 -12.56 -5.07 -2.10
N PHE A 65 -11.43 -5.73 -2.30
CA PHE A 65 -10.61 -5.54 -3.49
C PHE A 65 -9.95 -6.85 -3.92
N HIS A 66 -9.87 -7.04 -5.23
CA HIS A 66 -9.06 -8.08 -5.85
C HIS A 66 -7.69 -7.46 -6.17
N LEU A 67 -6.68 -7.87 -5.42
CA LEU A 67 -5.33 -7.34 -5.53
C LEU A 67 -4.44 -8.32 -6.30
N ASP A 68 -4.12 -7.96 -7.55
CA ASP A 68 -3.08 -8.62 -8.33
C ASP A 68 -1.70 -8.15 -7.88
N TYR A 69 -0.82 -9.07 -7.50
CA TYR A 69 0.52 -8.69 -7.02
C TYR A 69 1.36 -8.01 -8.11
N ASP A 70 1.14 -8.35 -9.39
CA ASP A 70 1.81 -7.73 -10.53
C ASP A 70 1.44 -6.24 -10.72
N ARG A 71 0.35 -5.78 -10.10
CA ARG A 71 -0.09 -4.38 -10.13
C ARG A 71 0.46 -3.54 -8.98
N LEU A 72 1.16 -4.14 -8.04
CA LEU A 72 1.89 -3.42 -7.01
C LEU A 72 3.24 -2.91 -7.54
N GLU A 73 3.73 -1.82 -6.97
CA GLU A 73 5.14 -1.47 -7.10
C GLU A 73 6.01 -2.45 -6.33
N ASP A 74 7.16 -2.78 -6.92
CA ASP A 74 8.18 -3.56 -6.24
C ASP A 74 8.66 -2.84 -4.99
N ARG A 75 8.90 -3.59 -3.92
CA ARG A 75 9.53 -3.00 -2.74
C ARG A 75 10.89 -2.47 -3.19
N PRO A 76 11.26 -1.21 -2.87
CA PRO A 76 12.59 -0.73 -3.17
C PRO A 76 13.56 -1.74 -2.54
N GLN A 77 14.35 -2.42 -3.38
CA GLN A 77 15.42 -3.28 -2.90
C GLN A 77 16.26 -2.41 -1.99
N GLN A 78 16.29 -2.75 -0.70
CA GLN A 78 17.22 -2.12 0.23
C GLN A 78 18.59 -2.28 -0.41
N TYR A 79 19.18 -1.16 -0.82
CA TYR A 79 20.52 -1.15 -1.38
C TYR A 79 21.43 -1.95 -0.44
N PRO A 80 22.24 -2.89 -0.96
CA PRO A 80 23.15 -3.63 -0.10
C PRO A 80 24.05 -2.64 0.63
N PRO A 81 24.32 -2.84 1.94
CA PRO A 81 25.36 -2.07 2.61
C PRO A 81 26.69 -2.32 1.87
N LEU A 82 27.42 -1.23 1.57
CA LEU A 82 28.79 -1.28 1.05
C LEU A 82 29.73 -2.00 2.01
#